data_AF-A0A7J0BMJ1-F1
#
_entry.id   AF-A0A7J0BMJ1-F1
#
_cell.length_a   1.000
_cell.length_b   1.000
_cell.length_c   1.000
_cell.angle_alpha   90.00
_cell.angle_beta   90.00
_cell.angle_gamma   90.00
#
_symmetry.space_group_name_H-M   'P 1'
#
loop_
_entity.id
_entity.type
_entity.pdbx_description
1 polymer ?
#
loop_
_entity_poly.entity_id
_entity_poly.type
_entity_poly.pdbx_seq_one_letter_code
_entity_poly.pdbx_strand_id
1 'polypeptide(L)'
;MSACFAPRPSGILPVRLLRNIRLARFFRSTPAARTVRICLCTALLCLLLAPAETTTARAQDLKGKTNINLVRDRYRKVSRTLPSVVNAQENEEAIRERLSCYEGYHDYTQRIKICNNTYIKEVVRLARKSIHSRPSLGEFVLNVGICPVLFNLCIGQTDNDRERCILFERQCIDYTLDVYWRGAAQYTQQTYRLNQ
;
A
#
# COMPACT_ATOMS: atom_id res chain seq x y z
N MET A 1 -35.71 18.97 -3.35
CA MET A 1 -34.90 17.74 -3.51
C MET A 1 -34.77 17.11 -2.14
N SER A 2 -35.67 16.17 -1.87
CA SER A 2 -35.94 15.60 -0.54
C SER A 2 -34.95 14.48 -0.21
N ALA A 3 -34.40 14.54 1.01
CA ALA A 3 -33.62 13.48 1.62
C ALA A 3 -34.57 12.44 2.26
N CYS A 4 -34.39 11.16 1.93
CA CYS A 4 -35.06 10.05 2.62
C CYS A 4 -34.08 9.42 3.62
N PHE A 5 -34.33 9.68 4.91
CA PHE A 5 -33.78 8.91 6.04
C PHE A 5 -34.83 7.88 6.46
N ALA A 6 -34.43 6.62 6.61
CA ALA A 6 -35.27 5.56 7.18
C ALA A 6 -34.64 5.06 8.50
N PRO A 7 -35.42 4.90 9.59
CA PRO A 7 -34.92 4.41 10.88
C PRO A 7 -35.09 2.88 11.01
N ARG A 8 -34.26 2.25 11.84
CA ARG A 8 -34.45 0.85 12.28
C ARG A 8 -35.08 0.80 13.69
N PRO A 9 -36.01 -0.14 13.95
CA PRO A 9 -36.71 -0.22 15.22
C PRO A 9 -35.99 -1.12 16.24
N SER A 10 -36.22 -0.76 17.49
CA SER A 10 -35.87 -1.40 18.75
C SER A 10 -36.62 -2.73 18.96
N GLY A 11 -35.97 -3.68 19.64
CA GLY A 11 -36.60 -4.89 20.18
C GLY A 11 -36.12 -5.15 21.60
N ILE A 12 -37.03 -4.94 22.56
CA ILE A 12 -36.87 -5.07 24.01
C ILE A 12 -37.56 -6.37 24.49
N LEU A 13 -36.85 -7.13 25.34
CA LEU A 13 -37.22 -8.03 26.48
C LEU A 13 -38.62 -8.70 26.56
N PRO A 14 -38.71 -9.90 27.19
CA PRO A 14 -39.03 -9.98 28.64
C PRO A 14 -38.22 -11.11 29.36
N VAL A 15 -37.69 -10.94 30.58
CA VAL A 15 -38.32 -10.88 31.94
C VAL A 15 -39.19 -12.08 32.28
N ARG A 16 -38.84 -12.76 33.39
CA ARG A 16 -39.67 -13.52 34.39
C ARG A 16 -38.96 -14.82 34.81
N LEU A 17 -38.94 -15.28 36.06
CA LEU A 17 -39.49 -14.86 37.35
C LEU A 17 -39.01 -15.92 38.39
N LEU A 18 -39.08 -15.59 39.69
CA LEU A 18 -39.15 -16.51 40.85
C LEU A 18 -37.79 -17.07 41.35
N ARG A 19 -37.51 -17.21 42.65
CA ARG A 19 -38.37 -17.20 43.84
C ARG A 19 -37.50 -16.99 45.08
N ASN A 20 -37.96 -16.15 46.01
CA ASN A 20 -37.50 -16.09 47.39
C ASN A 20 -37.93 -17.35 48.15
N ILE A 21 -37.01 -17.98 48.89
CA ILE A 21 -37.33 -18.82 50.05
C ILE A 21 -36.38 -18.43 51.20
N ARG A 22 -36.98 -17.84 52.25
CA ARG A 22 -36.40 -17.80 53.60
C ARG A 22 -36.55 -19.20 54.20
N LEU A 23 -35.60 -19.66 55.01
CA LEU A 23 -35.87 -20.20 56.35
C LEU A 23 -34.59 -20.54 57.12
N ALA A 24 -34.53 -19.98 58.32
CA ALA A 24 -34.04 -20.52 59.58
C ALA A 24 -32.64 -21.17 59.67
N ARG A 25 -31.80 -20.49 60.46
CA ARG A 25 -30.75 -21.09 61.28
C ARG A 25 -31.30 -22.26 62.11
N PHE A 26 -30.58 -23.37 62.17
CA PHE A 26 -30.45 -24.17 63.39
C PHE A 26 -29.11 -24.95 63.39
N PHE A 27 -28.22 -24.52 64.30
CA PHE A 27 -27.24 -25.27 65.10
C PHE A 27 -26.86 -26.73 64.70
N ARG A 28 -25.58 -27.00 64.42
CA ARG A 28 -24.61 -27.64 65.37
C ARG A 28 -23.30 -28.10 64.69
N SER A 29 -22.19 -27.70 65.32
CA SER A 29 -20.91 -28.42 65.52
C SER A 29 -20.14 -29.07 64.34
N THR A 30 -18.98 -28.47 64.02
CA THR A 30 -17.61 -29.07 63.85
C THR A 30 -17.41 -30.34 62.99
N PRO A 31 -16.33 -30.49 62.18
CA PRO A 31 -15.00 -29.92 62.35
C PRO A 31 -14.54 -29.07 61.15
N ALA A 32 -14.15 -27.85 61.47
CA ALA A 32 -13.55 -26.92 60.55
C ALA A 32 -12.22 -27.42 59.99
N ALA A 33 -11.93 -26.93 58.79
CA ALA A 33 -10.63 -26.37 58.45
C ALA A 33 -9.50 -27.32 58.02
N ARG A 34 -9.78 -28.40 57.26
CA ARG A 34 -8.71 -29.08 56.51
C ARG A 34 -8.95 -29.32 55.01
N THR A 35 -10.19 -29.38 54.55
CA THR A 35 -10.50 -29.76 53.15
C THR A 35 -10.80 -28.61 52.20
N VAL A 36 -10.99 -27.37 52.69
CA VAL A 36 -11.26 -26.20 51.82
C VAL A 36 -9.97 -25.50 51.36
N ARG A 37 -8.83 -25.70 52.06
CA ARG A 37 -7.54 -25.13 51.66
C ARG A 37 -6.88 -25.84 50.48
N ILE A 38 -7.21 -27.11 50.23
CA ILE A 38 -6.59 -27.90 49.16
C ILE A 38 -7.18 -27.54 47.78
N CYS A 39 -8.47 -27.24 47.69
CA CYS A 39 -9.10 -26.80 46.42
C CYS A 39 -8.72 -25.38 45.99
N LEU A 40 -8.42 -24.47 46.92
CA LEU A 40 -8.03 -23.10 46.55
C LEU A 40 -6.59 -23.03 46.01
N CYS A 41 -5.71 -23.92 46.49
CA CYS A 41 -4.32 -23.96 46.04
C CYS A 41 -4.17 -24.57 44.64
N THR A 42 -4.99 -25.54 44.26
CA THR A 42 -4.94 -26.13 42.90
C THR A 42 -5.46 -25.18 41.83
N ALA A 43 -6.45 -24.33 42.13
CA ALA A 43 -6.91 -23.29 41.20
C ALA A 43 -5.86 -22.18 40.98
N LEU A 44 -5.10 -21.80 42.02
CA LEU A 44 -4.02 -20.82 41.90
C LEU A 44 -2.78 -21.38 41.19
N LEU A 45 -2.47 -22.67 41.39
CA LEU A 45 -1.33 -23.31 40.72
C LEU A 45 -1.57 -23.51 39.21
N CYS A 46 -2.83 -23.72 38.78
CA CYS A 46 -3.18 -23.75 37.37
C CYS A 46 -3.11 -22.37 36.68
N LEU A 47 -3.25 -21.26 37.42
CA LEU A 47 -3.02 -19.91 36.90
C LEU A 47 -1.53 -19.54 36.79
N LEU A 48 -0.66 -20.22 37.56
CA LEU A 48 0.80 -20.00 37.55
C LEU A 48 1.54 -20.92 36.56
N LEU A 49 0.91 -22.02 36.13
CA LEU A 49 1.49 -22.99 35.17
C LEU A 49 0.82 -22.95 33.80
N ALA A 50 -0.15 -22.05 33.57
CA ALA A 50 -0.56 -21.73 32.22
C ALA A 50 0.67 -21.18 31.50
N PRO A 51 1.16 -21.81 30.41
CA PRO A 51 2.16 -21.17 29.60
C PRO A 51 1.53 -19.84 29.19
N ALA A 52 2.17 -18.74 29.60
CA ALA A 52 1.96 -17.49 28.96
C ALA A 52 2.43 -17.71 27.51
N GLU A 53 1.52 -18.22 26.67
CA GLU A 53 1.48 -17.91 25.26
C GLU A 53 1.27 -16.40 25.20
N THR A 54 2.37 -15.71 25.50
CA THR A 54 2.73 -14.49 24.86
C THR A 54 2.58 -14.81 23.38
N THR A 55 1.38 -14.57 22.89
CA THR A 55 1.17 -14.02 21.58
C THR A 55 1.92 -12.69 21.58
N THR A 56 3.26 -12.77 21.59
CA THR A 56 4.03 -11.93 20.71
C THR A 56 3.39 -12.19 19.36
N ALA A 57 2.44 -11.33 19.00
CA ALA A 57 2.16 -11.03 17.62
C ALA A 57 3.52 -10.61 17.08
N ARG A 58 4.30 -11.62 16.66
CA ARG A 58 5.56 -11.46 16.00
C ARG A 58 5.12 -10.71 14.77
N ALA A 59 5.41 -9.41 14.71
CA ALA A 59 5.17 -8.61 13.53
C ALA A 59 5.74 -9.45 12.39
N GLN A 60 4.85 -9.98 11.55
CA GLN A 60 5.29 -10.82 10.46
C GLN A 60 6.14 -9.88 9.62
N ASP A 61 7.45 -10.14 9.63
CA ASP A 61 8.36 -9.45 8.74
C ASP A 61 7.77 -9.65 7.35
N LEU A 62 7.50 -8.54 6.66
CA LEU A 62 6.85 -8.49 5.36
C LEU A 62 7.80 -9.08 4.30
N LYS A 63 8.11 -10.38 4.42
CA LYS A 63 8.88 -11.18 3.46
C LYS A 63 8.08 -11.46 2.19
N GLY A 64 7.25 -10.51 1.75
CA GLY A 64 7.17 -10.20 0.34
C GLY A 64 8.52 -9.62 -0.09
N LYS A 65 8.79 -9.50 -1.39
CA LYS A 65 9.91 -8.66 -1.84
C LYS A 65 9.74 -7.30 -1.15
N THR A 66 10.66 -6.93 -0.25
CA THR A 66 10.58 -5.63 0.43
C THR A 66 10.43 -4.54 -0.63
N ASN A 67 9.72 -3.45 -0.33
CA ASN A 67 9.55 -2.34 -1.27
C ASN A 67 10.90 -1.87 -1.86
N ILE A 68 11.99 -2.04 -1.11
CA ILE A 68 13.37 -1.82 -1.56
C ILE A 68 13.78 -2.75 -2.71
N ASN A 69 13.50 -4.05 -2.63
CA ASN A 69 13.83 -5.00 -3.69
C ASN A 69 13.03 -4.71 -4.97
N LEU A 70 11.75 -4.34 -4.83
CA LEU A 70 10.93 -3.91 -5.96
C LEU A 70 11.56 -2.71 -6.67
N VAL A 71 11.91 -1.67 -5.92
CA VAL A 71 12.47 -0.43 -6.48
C VAL A 71 13.87 -0.66 -7.05
N ARG A 72 14.71 -1.48 -6.41
CA ARG A 72 16.05 -1.83 -6.91
C ARG A 72 15.99 -2.62 -8.22
N ASP A 73 15.10 -3.61 -8.29
CA ASP A 73 14.89 -4.38 -9.53
C ASP A 73 14.35 -3.48 -10.64
N ARG A 74 13.45 -2.55 -10.30
CA ARG A 74 12.94 -1.57 -11.25
C ARG A 74 14.03 -0.65 -11.77
N TYR A 75 14.86 -0.08 -10.89
CA TYR A 75 15.99 0.76 -11.27
C TYR A 75 16.92 0.03 -12.25
N ARG A 76 17.28 -1.23 -11.94
CA ARG A 76 18.14 -2.06 -12.82
C ARG A 76 17.52 -2.24 -14.20
N LYS A 77 16.21 -2.51 -14.27
CA LYS A 77 15.53 -2.67 -15.56
C LYS A 77 15.49 -1.36 -16.35
N VAL A 78 15.13 -0.25 -15.70
CA VAL A 78 15.09 1.08 -16.32
C VAL A 78 16.46 1.46 -16.87
N SER A 79 17.54 1.26 -16.12
CA SER A 79 18.90 1.57 -16.59
C SER A 79 19.33 0.82 -17.86
N ARG A 80 18.65 -0.28 -18.21
CA ARG A 80 18.92 -1.11 -19.38
C ARG A 80 17.91 -0.89 -20.52
N THR A 81 16.88 -0.08 -20.29
CA THR A 81 15.86 0.20 -21.30
C THR A 81 16.44 1.14 -22.34
N LEU A 82 16.22 0.87 -23.62
CA LEU A 82 16.57 1.82 -24.67
C LEU A 82 15.64 3.05 -24.56
N PRO A 83 16.18 4.28 -24.59
CA PRO A 83 15.35 5.48 -24.64
C PRO A 83 14.52 5.51 -25.93
N SER A 84 13.23 5.83 -25.83
CA SER A 84 12.39 6.01 -27.01
C SER A 84 12.46 7.45 -27.51
N VAL A 85 12.15 7.64 -28.79
CA VAL A 85 11.90 8.96 -29.39
C VAL A 85 10.44 9.37 -29.21
N VAL A 86 9.54 8.41 -28.98
CA VAL A 86 8.10 8.63 -28.91
C VAL A 86 7.75 9.49 -27.69
N ASN A 87 7.25 10.70 -27.95
CA ASN A 87 6.93 11.73 -26.95
C ASN A 87 8.11 12.07 -26.02
N ALA A 88 9.35 11.98 -26.48
CA ALA A 88 10.50 12.15 -25.59
C ALA A 88 10.49 13.53 -24.93
N GLN A 89 10.31 14.59 -25.72
CA GLN A 89 10.28 15.97 -25.24
C GLN A 89 9.05 16.25 -24.37
N GLU A 90 7.88 15.77 -24.77
CA GLU A 90 6.64 15.99 -24.01
C GLU A 90 6.64 15.24 -22.67
N ASN A 91 7.27 14.06 -22.60
CA ASN A 91 7.45 13.36 -21.33
C ASN A 91 8.45 14.11 -20.43
N GLU A 92 9.53 14.69 -20.97
CA GLU A 92 10.45 15.53 -20.19
C GLU A 92 9.75 16.77 -19.64
N GLU A 93 8.90 17.40 -20.45
CA GLU A 93 8.11 18.55 -20.01
C GLU A 93 7.13 18.16 -18.89
N ALA A 94 6.41 17.04 -19.03
CA ALA A 94 5.53 16.55 -17.96
C ALA A 94 6.29 16.28 -16.65
N ILE A 95 7.55 15.82 -16.73
CA ILE A 95 8.42 15.65 -15.56
C ILE A 95 8.80 17.02 -14.97
N ARG A 96 9.18 17.99 -15.80
CA ARG A 96 9.51 19.36 -15.35
C ARG A 96 8.32 20.04 -14.68
N GLU A 97 7.13 19.93 -15.26
CA GLU A 97 5.87 20.42 -14.70
C GLU A 97 5.57 19.76 -13.34
N ARG A 98 5.76 18.44 -13.22
CA ARG A 98 5.62 17.73 -11.94
C ARG A 98 6.57 18.30 -10.88
N LEU A 99 7.82 18.53 -11.24
CA LEU A 99 8.82 19.07 -10.32
C LEU A 99 8.49 20.50 -9.92
N SER A 100 8.05 21.34 -10.86
CA SER A 100 7.54 22.69 -10.58
C SER A 100 6.33 22.65 -9.64
N CYS A 101 5.39 21.72 -9.83
CA CYS A 101 4.25 21.52 -8.94
C CYS A 101 4.68 21.20 -7.50
N TYR A 102 5.78 20.47 -7.29
CA TYR A 102 6.29 20.19 -5.93
C TYR A 102 6.82 21.42 -5.21
N GLU A 103 7.19 22.49 -5.94
CA GLU A 103 7.62 23.76 -5.37
C GLU A 103 6.42 24.50 -4.74
N GLY A 104 5.21 24.33 -5.29
CA GLY A 104 3.97 24.92 -4.76
C GLY A 104 3.24 24.11 -3.68
N TYR A 105 3.58 22.83 -3.50
CA TYR A 105 2.95 21.96 -2.48
C TYR A 105 4.02 21.26 -1.65
N HIS A 106 4.13 21.60 -0.36
CA HIS A 106 5.15 21.01 0.53
C HIS A 106 4.66 19.76 1.28
N ASP A 107 3.35 19.59 1.46
CA ASP A 107 2.78 18.40 2.09
C ASP A 107 2.90 17.18 1.15
N TYR A 108 3.40 16.08 1.69
CA TYR A 108 3.62 14.84 0.94
C TYR A 108 2.30 14.27 0.36
N THR A 109 1.22 14.33 1.13
CA THR A 109 -0.09 13.83 0.69
C THR A 109 -0.64 14.66 -0.46
N GLN A 110 -0.44 15.99 -0.43
CA GLN A 110 -0.78 16.90 -1.52
C GLN A 110 0.04 16.63 -2.77
N ARG A 111 1.36 16.43 -2.65
CA ARG A 111 2.22 16.08 -3.79
C ARG A 111 1.75 14.82 -4.51
N ILE A 112 1.32 13.80 -3.76
CA ILE A 112 0.75 12.58 -4.37
C ILE A 112 -0.60 12.87 -5.02
N LYS A 113 -1.53 13.48 -4.27
CA LYS A 113 -2.92 13.62 -4.73
C LYS A 113 -3.08 14.63 -5.87
N ILE A 114 -2.24 15.64 -5.93
CA ILE A 114 -2.34 16.73 -6.89
C ILE A 114 -1.29 16.53 -7.98
N CYS A 115 -0.01 16.72 -7.64
CA CYS A 115 1.06 16.74 -8.64
C CYS A 115 1.25 15.37 -9.32
N ASN A 116 1.34 14.27 -8.57
CA ASN A 116 1.54 12.95 -9.18
C ASN A 116 0.33 12.50 -9.98
N ASN A 117 -0.88 12.78 -9.52
CA ASN A 117 -2.09 12.44 -10.27
C ASN A 117 -2.20 13.21 -11.59
N THR A 118 -1.85 14.51 -11.59
CA THR A 118 -1.80 15.30 -12.82
C THR A 118 -0.74 14.76 -13.77
N TYR A 119 0.47 14.52 -13.27
CA TYR A 119 1.57 13.93 -14.03
C TYR A 119 1.21 12.58 -14.66
N ILE A 120 0.62 11.65 -13.89
CA ILE A 120 0.25 10.32 -14.40
C ILE A 120 -0.82 10.44 -15.50
N LYS A 121 -1.81 11.33 -15.31
CA LYS A 121 -2.83 11.60 -16.34
C LYS A 121 -2.21 12.14 -17.62
N GLU A 122 -1.22 13.02 -17.50
CA GLU A 122 -0.53 13.60 -18.64
C GLU A 122 0.28 12.55 -19.40
N VAL A 123 1.04 11.72 -18.70
CA VAL A 123 1.77 10.60 -19.33
C VAL A 123 0.81 9.62 -20.04
N VAL A 124 -0.34 9.31 -19.43
CA VAL A 124 -1.39 8.48 -20.06
C VAL A 124 -1.95 9.16 -21.31
N ARG A 125 -2.19 10.47 -21.27
CA ARG A 125 -2.71 11.26 -22.40
C ARG A 125 -1.71 11.24 -23.57
N LEU A 126 -0.44 11.48 -23.29
CA LEU A 126 0.65 11.42 -24.27
C LEU A 126 0.75 10.01 -24.89
N ALA A 127 0.76 8.96 -24.06
CA ALA A 127 0.80 7.58 -24.52
C ALA A 127 -0.37 7.23 -25.45
N ARG A 128 -1.60 7.65 -25.10
CA ARG A 128 -2.80 7.47 -25.94
C ARG A 128 -2.71 8.20 -27.27
N LYS A 129 -2.12 9.40 -27.29
CA LYS A 129 -1.96 10.21 -28.50
C LYS A 129 -1.02 9.52 -29.50
N SER A 130 0.03 8.88 -29.02
CA SER A 130 1.11 8.33 -29.87
C SER A 130 1.06 6.82 -30.11
N ILE A 131 0.39 6.05 -29.24
CA ILE A 131 0.43 4.58 -29.27
C ILE A 131 -1.00 4.02 -29.27
N HIS A 132 -1.36 3.36 -30.38
CA HIS A 132 -2.71 2.86 -30.64
C HIS A 132 -2.95 1.40 -30.24
N SER A 133 -1.95 0.71 -29.68
CA SER A 133 -2.13 -0.65 -29.15
C SER A 133 -3.09 -0.67 -27.95
N ARG A 134 -3.56 -1.86 -27.58
CA ARG A 134 -4.42 -2.07 -26.40
C ARG A 134 -3.55 -2.19 -25.13
N PRO A 135 -3.55 -1.20 -24.22
CA PRO A 135 -2.70 -1.25 -23.04
C PRO A 135 -3.35 -2.02 -21.89
N SER A 136 -2.51 -2.55 -21.01
CA SER A 136 -2.91 -2.89 -19.64
C SER A 136 -2.92 -1.62 -18.78
N LEU A 137 -3.99 -0.83 -18.89
CA LEU A 137 -4.02 0.54 -18.36
C LEU A 137 -3.86 0.59 -16.83
N GLY A 138 -4.50 -0.33 -16.09
CA GLY A 138 -4.40 -0.37 -14.63
C GLY A 138 -2.96 -0.62 -14.17
N GLU A 139 -2.31 -1.63 -14.75
CA GLU A 139 -0.90 -1.93 -14.47
C GLU A 139 0.02 -0.79 -14.89
N PHE A 140 -0.23 -0.18 -16.05
CA PHE A 140 0.56 0.96 -16.52
C PHE A 140 0.53 2.13 -15.51
N VAL A 141 -0.67 2.53 -15.06
CA VAL A 141 -0.86 3.63 -14.11
C VAL A 141 -0.17 3.37 -12.78
N LEU A 142 -0.27 2.14 -12.26
CA LEU A 142 0.41 1.76 -11.02
C LEU A 142 1.94 1.82 -11.16
N ASN A 143 2.45 1.40 -12.31
CA ASN A 143 3.89 1.27 -12.54
C ASN A 143 4.56 2.60 -12.92
N VAL A 144 3.88 3.48 -13.64
CA VAL A 144 4.41 4.82 -13.97
C VAL A 144 4.47 5.70 -12.71
N GLY A 145 3.58 5.47 -11.74
CA GLY A 145 3.63 6.12 -10.43
C GLY A 145 4.89 5.84 -9.61
N ILE A 146 5.70 4.84 -10.00
CA ILE A 146 7.00 4.53 -9.38
C ILE A 146 8.12 5.43 -9.95
N CYS A 147 7.97 5.97 -11.17
CA CYS A 147 9.03 6.74 -11.82
C CYS A 147 9.50 7.98 -11.02
N PRO A 148 8.63 8.76 -10.35
CA PRO A 148 9.07 9.82 -9.44
C PRO A 148 9.93 9.34 -8.26
N VAL A 149 9.76 8.09 -7.80
CA VAL A 149 10.62 7.49 -6.77
C VAL A 149 12.02 7.22 -7.33
N LEU A 150 12.10 6.74 -8.57
CA LEU A 150 13.37 6.51 -9.25
C LEU A 150 14.12 7.81 -9.53
N PHE A 151 13.41 8.89 -9.85
CA PHE A 151 13.99 10.22 -9.95
C PHE A 151 14.69 10.63 -8.65
N ASN A 152 14.00 10.51 -7.51
CA ASN A 152 14.58 10.86 -6.21
C ASN A 152 15.80 9.97 -5.86
N LEU A 153 15.78 8.70 -6.24
CA LEU A 153 16.94 7.82 -6.08
C LEU A 153 18.11 8.23 -6.98
N CYS A 154 17.84 8.64 -8.21
CA CYS A 154 18.86 9.15 -9.12
C CYS A 154 19.51 10.41 -8.55
N ILE A 155 18.71 11.36 -8.05
CA ILE A 155 19.21 12.61 -7.45
C ILE A 155 20.17 12.32 -6.30
N GLY A 156 19.81 11.38 -5.42
CA GLY A 156 20.66 10.97 -4.30
C GLY A 156 21.94 10.24 -4.70
N GLN A 157 22.08 9.79 -5.95
CA GLN A 157 23.27 9.10 -6.47
C GLN A 157 24.15 9.96 -7.37
N THR A 158 23.66 11.11 -7.83
CA THR A 158 24.28 11.91 -8.90
C THR A 158 24.61 13.34 -8.45
N ASP A 159 24.82 13.54 -7.15
CA ASP A 159 25.16 14.84 -6.56
C ASP A 159 24.18 15.97 -6.95
N ASN A 160 22.88 15.64 -7.04
CA ASN A 160 21.79 16.53 -7.46
C ASN A 160 21.80 16.97 -8.95
N ASP A 161 22.34 16.15 -9.85
CA ASP A 161 22.18 16.38 -11.30
C ASP A 161 20.71 16.18 -11.75
N ARG A 162 19.95 17.28 -11.73
CA ARG A 162 18.52 17.30 -12.05
C ARG A 162 18.25 16.86 -13.49
N GLU A 163 19.06 17.32 -14.44
CA GLU A 163 18.86 17.05 -15.86
C GLU A 163 19.07 15.57 -16.19
N ARG A 164 20.14 14.97 -15.66
CA ARG A 164 20.37 13.54 -15.78
C ARG A 164 19.23 12.71 -15.21
N CYS A 165 18.65 13.15 -14.09
CA CYS A 165 17.56 12.43 -13.46
C CYS A 165 16.21 12.61 -14.16
N ILE A 166 15.98 13.72 -14.86
CA ILE A 166 14.83 13.88 -15.76
C ILE A 166 14.93 12.86 -16.91
N LEU A 167 16.11 12.72 -17.52
CA LEU A 167 16.34 11.72 -18.57
C LEU A 167 16.13 10.29 -18.06
N PHE A 168 16.58 10.01 -16.82
CA PHE A 168 16.38 8.70 -16.20
C PHE A 168 14.90 8.41 -15.88
N GLU A 169 14.14 9.41 -15.43
CA GLU A 169 12.70 9.27 -15.22
C GLU A 169 11.96 9.06 -16.54
N ARG A 170 12.35 9.75 -17.61
CA ARG A 170 11.83 9.48 -18.97
C ARG A 170 12.08 8.03 -19.38
N GLN A 171 13.29 7.52 -19.15
CA GLN A 171 13.63 6.13 -19.42
C GLN A 171 12.77 5.15 -18.60
N CYS A 172 12.34 5.54 -17.39
CA CYS A 172 11.36 4.78 -16.61
C CYS A 172 9.97 4.76 -17.26
N ILE A 173 9.52 5.88 -17.81
CA ILE A 173 8.27 5.95 -18.58
C ILE A 173 8.38 5.01 -19.79
N ASP A 174 9.49 5.05 -20.53
CA ASP A 174 9.72 4.18 -21.69
C ASP A 174 9.67 2.69 -21.35
N TYR A 175 10.35 2.28 -20.28
CA TYR A 175 10.24 0.91 -19.76
C TYR A 175 8.79 0.52 -19.47
N THR A 176 8.02 1.44 -18.87
CA THR A 176 6.63 1.18 -18.51
C THR A 176 5.74 1.06 -19.74
N LEU A 177 5.97 1.90 -20.75
CA LEU A 177 5.29 1.84 -22.04
C LEU A 177 5.60 0.54 -22.78
N ASP A 178 6.87 0.10 -22.79
CA ASP A 178 7.27 -1.14 -23.44
C ASP A 178 6.58 -2.36 -22.84
N VAL A 179 6.51 -2.43 -21.51
CA VAL A 179 5.94 -3.57 -20.79
C VAL A 179 4.41 -3.61 -20.89
N TYR A 180 3.74 -2.48 -20.69
CA TYR A 180 2.28 -2.46 -20.48
C TYR A 180 1.46 -1.86 -21.61
N TRP A 181 2.11 -1.20 -22.57
CA TRP A 181 1.42 -0.48 -23.65
C TRP A 181 1.78 -1.00 -25.02
N ARG A 182 3.06 -0.95 -25.40
CA ARG A 182 3.58 -1.29 -26.73
C ARG A 182 3.59 -2.81 -27.00
N GLY A 183 3.37 -3.63 -25.98
CA GLY A 183 3.41 -5.08 -26.05
C GLY A 183 4.86 -5.59 -25.99
N ALA A 184 5.19 -6.28 -24.90
CA ALA A 184 6.56 -6.65 -24.50
C ALA A 184 7.39 -7.48 -25.52
N ALA A 185 6.82 -7.90 -26.65
CA ALA A 185 7.48 -8.80 -27.61
C ALA A 185 7.59 -8.27 -29.05
N GLN A 186 6.87 -7.22 -29.47
CA GLN A 186 6.80 -6.83 -30.89
C GLN A 186 7.34 -5.44 -31.22
N TYR A 187 7.31 -4.48 -30.28
CA TYR A 187 7.73 -3.11 -30.55
C TYR A 187 9.26 -2.89 -30.51
N THR A 188 10.00 -3.76 -29.82
CA THR A 188 11.44 -3.63 -29.59
C THR A 188 12.29 -3.83 -30.85
N GLN A 189 11.76 -4.40 -31.94
CA GLN A 189 12.53 -4.58 -33.19
C GLN A 189 12.12 -3.66 -34.33
N GLN A 190 10.86 -3.23 -34.42
CA GLN A 190 10.39 -2.50 -35.61
C GLN A 190 10.70 -1.01 -35.54
N THR A 191 10.51 -0.35 -34.39
CA THR A 191 10.66 1.12 -34.31
C THR A 191 12.12 1.55 -34.12
N TYR A 192 12.97 0.71 -33.53
CA TYR A 192 14.40 0.99 -33.39
C TYR A 192 15.21 0.73 -34.67
N ARG A 193 14.71 -0.13 -35.58
CA ARG A 193 15.34 -0.40 -36.89
C ARG A 193 15.04 0.66 -37.94
N LEU A 194 13.94 1.40 -37.81
CA LEU A 194 13.53 2.40 -38.80
C LEU A 194 14.26 3.75 -38.64
N ASN A 195 15.14 3.88 -37.63
CA ASN A 195 15.89 5.10 -37.33
C ASN A 195 17.43 4.88 -37.37
N GLN A 196 17.91 3.83 -38.05
CA GLN A 196 19.32 3.65 -38.44
C GLN A 196 19.46 3.91 -39.93
#